data_AF-A0A7W1M5K9-F1
#
_entry.id   AF-A0A7W1M5K9-F1
#
_cell.length_a   1.000
_cell.length_b   1.000
_cell.length_c   1.000
_cell.angle_alpha   90.00
_cell.angle_beta   90.00
_cell.angle_gamma   90.00
#
_symmetry.space_group_name_H-M   'P 1'
#
loop_
_entity.id
_entity.type
_entity.pdbx_description
1 polymer ?
#
loop_
_entity_poly.entity_id
_entity_poly.type
_entity_poly.pdbx_seq_one_letter_code
_entity_poly.pdbx_strand_id
1 'polypeptide(L)' 'MSAHARTASGRRLSASLRAEGHPGYLATARLLGEAGMLLAEEASTPQHAGCLTPAAALGTASVERFQRARLYFTPVE' A
#
# COMPACT_ATOMS: atom_id res chain seq x y z
N MET A 1 11.00 -1.93 -5.20
CA MET A 1 10.04 -2.25 -6.29
C MET A 1 9.65 -0.95 -6.97
N SER A 2 9.29 -0.96 -8.26
CA SER A 2 8.73 0.21 -8.95
C SER A 2 7.34 -0.09 -9.48
N ALA A 3 6.50 0.94 -9.54
CA ALA A 3 5.18 0.93 -10.15
C ALA A 3 5.16 1.99 -11.26
N HIS A 4 4.54 1.66 -12.39
CA HIS A 4 4.44 2.55 -13.54
C HIS A 4 2.98 2.68 -13.96
N ALA A 5 2.57 3.89 -14.34
CA ALA A 5 1.22 4.17 -14.78
C ALA A 5 1.20 5.19 -15.93
N ARG A 6 0.06 5.30 -16.60
CA ARG A 6 -0.20 6.32 -17.62
C ARG A 6 -1.55 6.96 -17.38
N THR A 7 -1.59 8.28 -17.41
CA THR A 7 -2.85 9.05 -17.35
C THR A 7 -3.59 8.98 -18.69
N ALA A 8 -4.88 9.34 -18.71
CA ALA A 8 -5.67 9.39 -19.93
C ALA A 8 -5.09 10.32 -21.01
N SER A 9 -4.38 11.40 -20.62
CA SER A 9 -3.69 12.31 -21.53
C SER A 9 -2.34 11.80 -22.04
N GLY A 10 -1.94 10.58 -21.65
CA GLY A 10 -0.70 9.95 -22.10
C GLY A 10 0.52 10.24 -21.21
N ARG A 11 0.43 11.12 -20.21
CA ARG A 11 1.54 11.38 -19.27
C ARG A 11 1.92 10.09 -18.52
N ARG A 12 3.21 9.74 -18.55
CA ARG A 12 3.78 8.61 -17.80
C ARG A 12 4.01 9.02 -16.35
N LEU A 13 3.75 8.11 -15.44
CA LEU A 13 3.99 8.25 -14.00
C LEU A 13 4.81 7.05 -13.53
N SER A 14 5.69 7.29 -12.57
CA SER A 14 6.50 6.28 -11.93
C SER A 14 6.51 6.50 -10.42
N ALA A 15 6.54 5.41 -9.66
CA ALA A 15 6.69 5.44 -8.22
C ALA A 15 7.62 4.32 -7.77
N SER A 16 8.37 4.55 -6.71
CA SER A 16 9.20 3.55 -6.06
C SER A 16 8.60 3.17 -4.72
N LEU A 17 8.68 1.87 -4.41
CA LEU A 17 8.37 1.29 -3.12
C LEU A 17 9.67 0.79 -2.48
N ARG A 18 9.92 1.26 -1.26
CA ARG A 18 11.02 0.81 -0.39
C ARG A 18 10.47 0.36 0.96
N ALA A 19 11.13 -0.62 1.56
CA ALA A 19 10.77 -1.17 2.86
C ALA A 19 12.03 -1.39 3.69
N GLU A 20 11.97 -1.11 4.99
CA GLU A 20 13.05 -1.51 5.89
C GLU A 20 12.86 -2.94 6.39
N GLY A 21 13.94 -3.71 6.33
CA GLY A 21 13.98 -5.12 6.72
C GLY A 21 13.93 -6.07 5.53
N HIS A 22 14.23 -7.34 5.79
CA HIS A 22 14.24 -8.35 4.73
C HIS A 22 12.81 -8.56 4.17
N PRO A 23 12.63 -8.61 2.84
CA PRO A 23 11.32 -8.78 2.22
C PRO A 23 10.64 -10.09 2.62
N GLY A 24 11.39 -11.19 2.71
CA GLY A 24 10.86 -12.49 3.18
C GLY A 24 10.58 -12.59 4.69
N TYR A 25 10.84 -11.53 5.47
CA TYR A 25 10.63 -11.53 6.92
C TYR A 25 9.96 -10.21 7.35
N LEU A 26 10.73 -9.31 7.96
CA LEU A 26 10.21 -8.16 8.70
C LEU A 26 9.35 -7.21 7.85
N ALA A 27 9.75 -6.93 6.60
CA ALA A 27 9.01 -6.01 5.75
C ALA A 27 7.60 -6.55 5.40
N THR A 28 7.50 -7.83 5.06
CA THR A 28 6.20 -8.48 4.78
C THR A 28 5.37 -8.64 6.05
N ALA A 29 6.00 -9.01 7.17
CA ALA A 29 5.30 -9.11 8.45
C ALA A 29 4.67 -7.76 8.87
N ARG A 30 5.38 -6.65 8.68
CA ARG A 30 4.86 -5.29 8.90
C ARG A 30 3.68 -4.99 7.97
N LEU A 31 3.82 -5.28 6.67
CA LEU A 31 2.73 -5.06 5.71
C LEU A 31 1.45 -5.82 6.11
N LEU A 32 1.56 -7.10 6.46
CA LEU A 32 0.43 -7.92 6.88
C LEU A 32 -0.16 -7.46 8.21
N GLY A 33 0.67 -7.11 9.18
CA GLY A 33 0.21 -6.58 10.48
C GLY A 33 -0.58 -5.29 10.31
N GLU A 34 -0.07 -4.35 9.51
CA GLU A 34 -0.79 -3.12 9.22
C GLU A 34 -2.12 -3.42 8.47
N ALA A 35 -2.09 -4.24 7.42
CA ALA A 35 -3.31 -4.62 6.69
C ALA A 35 -4.37 -5.25 7.61
N GLY A 36 -3.96 -6.15 8.52
CA GLY A 36 -4.87 -6.77 9.47
C GLY A 36 -5.50 -5.78 10.46
N MET A 37 -4.70 -4.84 10.97
CA MET A 37 -5.22 -3.81 11.87
C MET A 37 -6.17 -2.83 11.17
N LEU A 38 -5.95 -2.49 9.89
CA LEU A 38 -6.92 -1.72 9.10
C LEU A 38 -8.24 -2.49 8.97
N LEU A 39 -8.18 -3.76 8.59
CA LEU A 39 -9.40 -4.57 8.46
C LEU A 39 -10.20 -4.69 9.78
N ALA A 40 -9.54 -4.55 10.93
CA ALA A 40 -10.18 -4.58 12.24
C ALA A 40 -10.71 -3.20 12.72
N GLU A 41 -10.26 -2.10 12.12
CA GLU A 41 -10.64 -0.74 12.52
C GLU A 41 -11.95 -0.32 11.84
N GLU A 42 -12.92 0.11 12.65
CA GLU A 42 -14.26 0.46 12.19
C GLU A 42 -14.23 1.58 11.15
N ALA A 43 -14.97 1.40 10.05
CA ALA A 43 -15.07 2.34 8.93
C ALA A 43 -13.75 2.70 8.22
N SER A 44 -12.64 2.02 8.50
CA SER A 44 -11.35 2.27 7.83
C SER A 44 -11.21 1.54 6.48
N THR A 45 -12.10 0.58 6.21
CA THR A 45 -12.16 -0.18 4.95
C THR A 45 -13.59 -0.20 4.38
N PRO A 46 -13.78 -0.40 3.07
CA PRO A 46 -15.11 -0.41 2.46
C PRO A 46 -16.01 -1.52 3.00
N GLN A 47 -17.32 -1.26 3.07
CA GLN A 47 -18.34 -2.27 3.41
C GLN A 47 -18.58 -3.22 2.23
N HIS A 48 -17.55 -3.97 1.84
CA HIS A 48 -17.55 -4.93 0.74
C HIS A 48 -17.02 -6.28 1.22
N ALA A 49 -17.59 -7.37 0.70
CA ALA A 49 -17.21 -8.73 1.04
C ALA A 49 -16.65 -9.47 -0.17
N GLY A 50 -15.82 -10.49 0.07
CA GLY A 50 -15.22 -11.35 -0.96
C GLY A 50 -13.69 -11.31 -0.95
N CYS A 51 -13.07 -11.73 -2.05
CA CYS A 51 -11.62 -11.68 -2.24
C CYS A 51 -11.23 -10.32 -2.84
N LEU A 52 -10.99 -9.34 -1.97
CA LEU A 52 -10.62 -7.99 -2.39
C LEU A 52 -9.11 -7.90 -2.59
N THR A 53 -8.69 -7.18 -3.64
CA THR A 53 -7.27 -6.81 -3.78
C THR A 53 -6.90 -5.77 -2.72
N PRO A 54 -5.61 -5.64 -2.35
CA PRO A 54 -5.18 -4.61 -1.41
C PRO A 54 -5.59 -3.19 -1.83
N ALA A 55 -5.59 -2.90 -3.13
CA ALA A 55 -6.02 -1.60 -3.65
C ALA A 55 -7.51 -1.32 -3.37
N ALA A 56 -8.37 -2.35 -3.47
CA ALA A 56 -9.80 -2.22 -3.19
C ALA A 56 -10.12 -2.26 -1.68
N ALA A 57 -9.37 -3.05 -0.90
CA ALA A 57 -9.63 -3.22 0.54
C ALA A 57 -9.05 -2.10 1.40
N LEU A 58 -7.82 -1.65 1.11
CA LEU A 58 -7.07 -0.72 1.96
C LEU A 58 -7.04 0.70 1.38
N GLY A 59 -7.02 0.83 0.05
CA GLY A 59 -6.95 2.12 -0.62
C GLY A 59 -5.67 2.91 -0.34
N THR A 60 -5.64 4.17 -0.78
CA THR A 60 -4.46 5.05 -0.67
C THR A 60 -4.44 5.87 0.63
N ALA A 61 -5.55 5.95 1.37
CA ALA A 61 -5.60 6.64 2.66
C ALA A 61 -4.64 6.01 3.69
N SER A 62 -4.33 4.72 3.55
CA SER A 62 -3.41 3.99 4.42
C SER A 62 -1.93 4.26 4.16
N VAL A 63 -1.56 5.06 3.15
CA VAL A 63 -0.14 5.27 2.78
C VAL A 63 0.68 5.83 3.94
N GLU A 64 0.16 6.81 4.69
CA GLU A 64 0.87 7.38 5.83
C GLU A 64 1.11 6.35 6.94
N ARG A 65 0.13 5.48 7.16
CA ARG A 65 0.22 4.38 8.13
C ARG A 65 1.33 3.40 7.77
N PHE A 66 1.39 2.99 6.51
CA PHE A 66 2.48 2.14 6.02
C PHE A 66 3.85 2.83 6.10
N GLN A 67 3.94 4.14 5.89
CA GLN A 67 5.18 4.89 6.08
C GLN A 67 5.66 4.87 7.54
N ARG A 68 4.75 5.00 8.52
CA ARG A 68 5.08 4.85 9.95
C ARG A 68 5.57 3.43 10.26
N ALA A 69 5.08 2.43 9.53
CA ALA A 69 5.57 1.04 9.56
C ALA A 69 6.82 0.81 8.68
N ARG A 70 7.54 1.86 8.26
CA ARG A 70 8.78 1.80 7.47
C ARG A 70 8.60 1.24 6.04
N LEU A 71 7.43 1.48 5.44
CA LEU A 71 7.11 1.19 4.04
C LEU A 71 6.87 2.51 3.29
N TYR A 72 7.80 2.88 2.43
CA TYR A 72 7.84 4.19 1.78
C TYR A 72 7.43 4.11 0.32
N PHE A 73 6.49 4.97 -0.07
CA PHE A 73 6.02 5.16 -1.43
C PHE A 73 6.46 6.54 -1.90
N THR A 74 7.26 6.61 -2.96
CA THR A 74 7.85 7.87 -3.42
C THR A 74 7.64 8.01 -4.92
N PRO A 75 6.97 9.08 -5.40
CA PRO A 75 6.94 9.41 -6.82
C PRO A 75 8.37 9.52 -7.37
N VAL A 76 8.57 9.06 -8.59
CA VAL A 76 9.82 9.23 -9.32
C VAL A 76 9.53 10.20 -10.46
N GLU A 77 10.27 11.30 -10.50
CA GLU A 77 10.21 12.31 -11.57
C GLU A 77 10.55 11.72 -12.94
#